data_AF-A0A2T4S885-F1
#
_entry.id   AF-A0A2T4S885-F1
#
_cell.length_a   1.000
_cell.length_b   1.000
_cell.length_c   1.000
_cell.angle_alpha   90.00
_cell.angle_beta   90.00
_cell.angle_gamma   90.00
#
_symmetry.space_group_name_H-M   'P 1'
#
loop_
_entity.id
_entity.type
_entity.pdbx_description
1 polymer ?
#
loop_
_entity_poly.entity_id
_entity_poly.type
_entity_poly.pdbx_seq_one_letter_code
_entity_poly.pdbx_strand_id
1 'polypeptide(L)'
;TVYSLDKEISISDKEVENIIEHAIKHVPSSFNSQSTRVVLLLNNNHDKFWEIAKEELKNVMGPDRDFQPTADKIDNFKHSHGTILFFEDEEVIEGLQNQMPNYAENFAVWSNQTNAMHQFAIWTALSTEGIGASLQHYNPLVDVAVAEAFDIPKTWKLVGQMPFGNVREEAGEKEFNDVSKRFLIRK
;
A
#
# COMPACT_ATOMS: atom_id res chain seq x y z
N THR A 1 5.63 -8.71 8.23
CA THR A 1 5.28 -7.32 8.59
C THR A 1 6.27 -6.83 9.60
N VAL A 2 6.95 -5.73 9.31
CA VAL A 2 7.82 -5.05 10.27
C VAL A 2 7.13 -3.75 10.63
N TYR A 3 6.73 -3.62 11.90
CA TYR A 3 6.05 -2.42 12.39
C TYR A 3 7.05 -1.39 12.93
N SER A 4 8.15 -1.85 13.51
CA SER A 4 9.16 -0.98 14.11
C SER A 4 10.20 -0.62 13.05
N LEU A 5 10.04 0.57 12.46
CA LEU A 5 10.85 1.07 11.35
C LEU A 5 11.53 2.39 11.74
N ASP A 6 12.74 2.60 11.26
CA ASP A 6 13.48 3.85 11.40
C ASP A 6 13.38 4.73 10.13
N LYS A 7 13.55 6.04 10.32
CA LYS A 7 13.51 7.06 9.26
C LYS A 7 14.73 7.03 8.34
N GLU A 8 15.88 6.57 8.85
CA GLU A 8 17.06 6.36 8.03
C GLU A 8 16.95 5.02 7.29
N ILE A 9 17.40 4.99 6.02
CA ILE A 9 17.44 3.78 5.20
C ILE A 9 18.85 3.52 4.68
N SER A 10 19.18 2.25 4.43
CA SER A 10 20.48 1.80 3.93
C SER A 10 20.74 2.10 2.44
N ILE A 11 19.70 2.50 1.71
CA ILE A 11 19.73 2.83 0.28
C ILE A 11 19.24 4.27 0.05
N SER A 12 19.53 4.83 -1.11
CA SER A 12 19.05 6.16 -1.49
C SER A 12 17.57 6.16 -1.91
N ASP A 13 16.90 7.30 -1.81
CA ASP A 13 15.56 7.53 -2.38
C ASP A 13 15.52 7.14 -3.86
N LYS A 14 16.61 7.35 -4.61
CA LYS A 14 16.70 6.98 -6.01
C LYS A 14 16.67 5.46 -6.23
N GLU A 15 17.28 4.69 -5.34
CA GLU A 15 17.21 3.23 -5.39
C GLU A 15 15.79 2.75 -5.07
N VAL A 16 15.10 3.37 -4.11
CA VAL A 16 13.67 3.10 -3.82
C VAL A 16 12.80 3.38 -5.04
N GLU A 17 12.97 4.53 -5.69
CA GLU A 17 12.27 4.88 -6.94
C GLU A 17 12.48 3.81 -8.02
N ASN A 18 13.72 3.37 -8.23
CA ASN A 18 14.05 2.39 -9.26
C ASN A 18 13.42 1.02 -8.97
N ILE A 19 13.36 0.60 -7.70
CA ILE A 19 12.67 -0.63 -7.28
C ILE A 19 11.17 -0.54 -7.62
N ILE A 20 10.53 0.59 -7.28
CA ILE A 20 9.11 0.82 -7.54
C ILE A 20 8.83 0.86 -9.04
N GLU A 21 9.63 1.62 -9.81
CA GLU A 21 9.52 1.71 -11.27
C GLU A 21 9.65 0.33 -11.94
N HIS A 22 10.64 -0.46 -11.49
CA HIS A 22 10.84 -1.81 -12.00
C HIS A 22 9.61 -2.70 -11.76
N ALA A 23 9.04 -2.66 -10.56
CA ALA A 23 7.84 -3.42 -10.25
C ALA A 23 6.63 -2.97 -11.09
N ILE A 24 6.39 -1.66 -11.20
CA ILE A 24 5.30 -1.10 -12.03
C ILE A 24 5.42 -1.56 -13.49
N LYS A 25 6.65 -1.65 -14.01
CA LYS A 25 6.89 -2.03 -15.40
C LYS A 25 6.71 -3.53 -15.67
N HIS A 26 7.03 -4.38 -14.69
CA HIS A 26 7.21 -5.82 -14.93
C HIS A 26 6.17 -6.71 -14.26
N VAL A 27 5.43 -6.21 -13.28
CA VAL A 27 4.31 -6.97 -12.69
C VAL A 27 3.18 -7.05 -13.72
N PRO A 28 2.66 -8.26 -14.02
CA PRO A 28 1.61 -8.41 -15.01
C PRO A 28 0.28 -7.83 -14.51
N SER A 29 -0.56 -7.42 -15.45
CA SER A 29 -1.94 -7.01 -15.22
C SER A 29 -2.88 -7.75 -16.17
N SER A 30 -4.14 -7.92 -15.78
CA SER A 30 -5.14 -8.55 -16.65
C SER A 30 -5.25 -7.78 -17.96
N PHE A 31 -5.12 -8.47 -19.10
CA PHE A 31 -5.13 -7.85 -20.43
C PHE A 31 -4.05 -6.76 -20.63
N ASN A 32 -2.98 -6.77 -19.82
CA ASN A 32 -1.98 -5.71 -19.78
C ASN A 32 -2.61 -4.31 -19.53
N SER A 33 -3.70 -4.27 -18.75
CA SER A 33 -4.47 -3.05 -18.47
C SER A 33 -3.66 -1.96 -17.79
N GLN A 34 -2.67 -2.36 -16.99
CA GLN A 34 -1.83 -1.45 -16.20
C GLN A 34 -2.69 -0.44 -15.42
N SER A 35 -3.73 -0.91 -14.72
CA SER A 35 -4.65 -0.05 -13.95
C SER A 35 -4.07 0.39 -12.60
N THR A 36 -3.04 -0.31 -12.10
CA THR A 36 -2.36 0.06 -10.85
C THR A 36 -1.67 1.41 -10.99
N ARG A 37 -1.75 2.21 -9.92
CA ARG A 37 -1.06 3.49 -9.77
C ARG A 37 -0.37 3.52 -8.41
N VAL A 38 0.80 4.13 -8.37
CA VAL A 38 1.63 4.18 -7.17
C VAL A 38 2.07 5.60 -6.93
N VAL A 39 1.95 6.06 -5.70
CA VAL A 39 2.45 7.36 -5.25
C VAL A 39 3.45 7.12 -4.13
N LEU A 40 4.68 7.58 -4.33
CA LEU A 40 5.73 7.54 -3.30
C LEU A 40 5.73 8.86 -2.53
N LEU A 41 5.48 8.78 -1.23
CA LEU A 41 5.55 9.92 -0.31
C LEU A 41 6.83 9.81 0.52
N LEU A 42 7.69 10.82 0.41
CA LEU A 42 8.95 10.94 1.16
C LEU A 42 8.93 12.22 1.99
N ASN A 43 9.81 12.29 3.00
CA ASN A 43 10.06 13.52 3.78
C ASN A 43 8.75 14.13 4.32
N ASN A 44 8.54 15.43 4.10
CA ASN A 44 7.36 16.14 4.61
C ASN A 44 6.03 15.60 4.06
N ASN A 45 6.03 14.97 2.88
CA ASN A 45 4.81 14.38 2.32
C ASN A 45 4.43 13.08 3.03
N HIS A 46 5.41 12.29 3.47
CA HIS A 46 5.19 11.13 4.34
C HIS A 46 4.56 11.56 5.67
N ASP A 47 5.16 12.57 6.31
CA ASP A 47 4.66 13.11 7.58
C ASP A 47 3.23 13.65 7.43
N LYS A 48 2.96 14.40 6.36
CA LYS A 48 1.64 14.96 6.04
C LYS A 48 0.57 13.88 5.90
N PHE A 49 0.87 12.76 5.23
CA PHE A 49 -0.07 11.66 5.08
C PHE A 49 -0.49 11.07 6.44
N TRP A 50 0.47 10.85 7.34
CA TRP A 50 0.17 10.28 8.65
C TRP A 50 -0.54 11.26 9.59
N GLU A 51 -0.32 12.57 9.44
CA GLU A 51 -1.14 13.57 10.14
C GLU A 51 -2.59 13.57 9.63
N ILE A 52 -2.81 13.51 8.31
CA ILE A 52 -4.17 13.38 7.74
C ILE A 52 -4.86 12.14 8.31
N ALA A 53 -4.19 10.98 8.31
CA ALA A 53 -4.75 9.74 8.86
C ALA A 53 -5.11 9.88 10.35
N LYS A 54 -4.26 10.55 11.13
CA LYS A 54 -4.48 10.80 12.55
C LYS A 54 -5.71 11.69 12.79
N GLU A 55 -5.82 12.78 12.03
CA GLU A 55 -6.94 13.73 12.13
C GLU A 55 -8.28 13.06 11.77
N GLU A 56 -8.33 12.34 10.65
CA GLU A 56 -9.55 11.65 10.21
C GLU A 56 -10.01 10.58 11.22
N LEU A 57 -9.07 9.80 11.76
CA LEU A 57 -9.40 8.81 12.80
C LEU A 57 -9.94 9.47 14.07
N LYS A 58 -9.34 10.58 14.50
CA LYS A 58 -9.79 11.31 15.68
C LYS A 58 -11.22 11.83 15.49
N ASN A 59 -11.53 12.35 14.31
CA ASN A 59 -12.87 12.83 13.97
C ASN A 59 -13.91 11.71 14.03
N VAL A 60 -13.58 10.52 13.50
CA VAL A 60 -14.49 9.35 13.51
C VAL A 60 -14.65 8.75 14.90
N MET A 61 -13.60 8.72 15.72
CA MET A 61 -13.66 8.15 17.07
C MET A 61 -14.51 9.00 18.03
N GLY A 62 -14.63 10.30 17.76
CA GLY A 62 -15.34 11.25 18.61
C GLY A 62 -14.57 11.63 19.88
N PRO A 63 -15.06 12.63 20.64
CA PRO A 63 -14.32 13.23 21.76
C PRO A 63 -14.25 12.35 23.02
N ASP A 64 -15.14 11.36 23.16
CA ASP A 64 -15.31 10.60 24.40
C ASP A 64 -14.39 9.37 24.51
N ARG A 65 -13.62 9.07 23.45
CA ARG A 65 -12.70 7.93 23.42
C ARG A 65 -11.27 8.39 23.67
N ASP A 66 -10.52 7.60 24.44
CA ASP A 66 -9.07 7.79 24.54
C ASP A 66 -8.42 7.54 23.17
N PHE A 67 -7.90 8.62 22.58
CA PHE A 67 -7.27 8.61 21.27
C PHE A 67 -5.79 8.25 21.34
N GLN A 68 -5.18 8.27 22.53
CA GLN A 68 -3.73 8.11 22.68
C GLN A 68 -3.19 6.81 22.06
N PRO A 69 -3.80 5.62 22.26
CA PRO A 69 -3.30 4.39 21.65
C PRO A 69 -3.34 4.39 20.12
N THR A 70 -4.35 5.05 19.54
CA THR A 70 -4.47 5.22 18.09
C THR A 70 -3.40 6.19 17.58
N ALA A 71 -3.21 7.31 18.27
CA ALA A 71 -2.17 8.30 17.95
C ALA A 71 -0.77 7.65 17.97
N ASP A 72 -0.44 6.91 19.02
CA ASP A 72 0.85 6.23 19.17
C ASP A 72 1.12 5.25 18.02
N LYS A 73 0.09 4.52 17.58
CA LYS A 73 0.20 3.60 16.43
C LYS A 73 0.46 4.35 15.12
N ILE A 74 -0.22 5.47 14.90
CA ILE A 74 0.00 6.31 13.71
C ILE A 74 1.38 6.95 13.75
N ASP A 75 1.81 7.43 14.93
CA ASP A 75 3.14 7.98 15.14
C ASP A 75 4.22 6.95 14.87
N ASN A 76 4.00 5.68 15.23
CA ASN A 76 4.91 4.61 14.86
C ASN A 76 5.07 4.45 13.34
N PHE A 77 4.01 4.63 12.54
CA PHE A 77 4.15 4.62 11.07
C PHE A 77 4.84 5.86 10.53
N LYS A 78 4.60 7.03 11.14
CA LYS A 78 5.27 8.29 10.80
C LYS A 78 6.78 8.28 11.08
N HIS A 79 7.25 7.42 11.99
CA HIS A 79 8.68 7.23 12.26
C HIS A 79 9.41 6.41 11.18
N SER A 80 8.70 5.87 10.19
CA SER A 80 9.33 5.23 9.04
C SER A 80 9.89 6.26 8.05
N HIS A 81 10.61 5.81 7.04
CA HIS A 81 11.27 6.68 6.07
C HIS A 81 10.29 7.33 5.08
N GLY A 82 9.37 6.51 4.54
CA GLY A 82 8.42 6.94 3.53
C GLY A 82 7.18 6.05 3.50
N THR A 83 6.19 6.45 2.71
CA THR A 83 4.96 5.66 2.48
C THR A 83 4.72 5.50 1.00
N ILE A 84 4.46 4.27 0.56
CA ILE A 84 3.98 3.97 -0.80
C ILE A 84 2.46 3.82 -0.74
N LEU A 85 1.74 4.65 -1.49
CA LEU A 85 0.30 4.56 -1.65
C LEU A 85 -0.03 3.80 -2.94
N PHE A 86 -0.88 2.79 -2.83
CA PHE A 86 -1.30 1.95 -3.95
C PHE A 86 -2.74 2.27 -4.32
N PHE A 87 -2.98 2.57 -5.59
CA PHE A 87 -4.29 2.87 -6.13
C PHE A 87 -4.60 2.02 -7.35
N GLU A 88 -5.87 1.98 -7.71
CA GLU A 88 -6.35 1.48 -9.00
C GLU A 88 -7.09 2.58 -9.74
N ASP A 89 -6.84 2.74 -11.04
CA ASP A 89 -7.49 3.73 -11.88
C ASP A 89 -8.82 3.18 -12.41
N GLU A 90 -9.93 3.62 -11.78
CA GLU A 90 -11.28 3.16 -12.10
C GLU A 90 -11.66 3.46 -13.56
N GLU A 91 -11.10 4.50 -14.19
CA GLU A 91 -11.36 4.81 -15.61
C GLU A 91 -10.84 3.69 -16.54
N VAL A 92 -9.67 3.12 -16.22
CA VAL A 92 -9.12 1.98 -16.98
C VAL A 92 -10.02 0.74 -16.80
N ILE A 93 -10.48 0.51 -15.58
CA ILE A 93 -11.33 -0.63 -15.24
C ILE A 93 -12.68 -0.51 -15.95
N GLU A 94 -13.36 0.62 -15.82
CA GLU A 94 -14.64 0.91 -16.48
C GLU A 94 -14.51 0.84 -18.01
N GLY A 95 -13.39 1.33 -18.56
CA GLY A 95 -13.08 1.19 -19.98
C GLY A 95 -13.08 -0.27 -20.45
N LEU A 96 -12.46 -1.16 -19.68
CA LEU A 96 -12.43 -2.60 -19.97
C LEU A 96 -13.79 -3.27 -19.79
N GLN A 97 -14.54 -2.89 -18.75
CA GLN A 97 -15.90 -3.38 -18.52
C GLN A 97 -16.82 -3.04 -19.69
N ASN A 98 -16.71 -1.82 -20.23
CA ASN A 98 -17.49 -1.36 -21.38
C ASN A 98 -17.07 -2.06 -22.68
N GLN A 99 -15.77 -2.29 -22.88
CA GLN A 99 -15.26 -2.99 -24.07
C GLN A 99 -15.56 -4.49 -24.06
N MET A 100 -15.60 -5.10 -22.87
CA MET A 100 -15.78 -6.54 -22.69
C MET A 100 -16.86 -6.88 -21.64
N PRO A 101 -18.15 -6.59 -21.93
CA PRO A 101 -19.24 -6.70 -20.94
C PRO A 101 -19.41 -8.10 -20.34
N ASN A 102 -19.11 -9.15 -21.11
CA ASN A 102 -19.18 -10.54 -20.64
C ASN A 102 -18.21 -10.83 -19.47
N TYR A 103 -17.19 -9.99 -19.28
CA TYR A 103 -16.23 -10.11 -18.19
C TYR A 103 -16.29 -8.92 -17.22
N ALA A 104 -17.29 -8.05 -17.31
CA ALA A 104 -17.34 -6.79 -16.57
C ALA A 104 -17.11 -6.95 -15.06
N GLU A 105 -17.77 -7.93 -14.45
CA GLU A 105 -17.63 -8.21 -13.01
C GLU A 105 -16.20 -8.69 -12.64
N ASN A 106 -15.49 -9.32 -13.57
CA ASN A 106 -14.15 -9.83 -13.32
C ASN A 106 -13.09 -8.72 -13.31
N PHE A 107 -13.26 -7.64 -14.08
CA PHE A 107 -12.23 -6.59 -14.14
C PHE A 107 -11.99 -5.89 -12.81
N ALA A 108 -13.03 -5.70 -11.99
CA ALA A 108 -12.88 -5.19 -10.63
C ALA A 108 -12.08 -6.15 -9.73
N VAL A 109 -12.29 -7.47 -9.89
CA VAL A 109 -11.54 -8.50 -9.15
C VAL A 109 -10.09 -8.56 -9.62
N TRP A 110 -9.85 -8.58 -10.93
CA TRP A 110 -8.52 -8.68 -11.51
C TRP A 110 -7.67 -7.42 -11.28
N SER A 111 -8.30 -6.26 -11.20
CA SER A 111 -7.67 -5.02 -10.76
C SER A 111 -7.10 -5.16 -9.34
N ASN A 112 -7.90 -5.65 -8.37
CA ASN A 112 -7.40 -5.90 -7.01
C ASN A 112 -6.27 -6.95 -6.96
N GLN A 113 -6.35 -8.01 -7.77
CA GLN A 113 -5.27 -8.99 -7.90
C GLN A 113 -3.98 -8.37 -8.44
N THR A 114 -4.09 -7.54 -9.48
CA THR A 114 -2.98 -6.78 -10.06
C THR A 114 -2.34 -5.87 -9.02
N ASN A 115 -3.15 -5.11 -8.26
CA ASN A 115 -2.65 -4.26 -7.19
C ASN A 115 -1.91 -5.05 -6.11
N ALA A 116 -2.48 -6.16 -5.66
CA ALA A 116 -1.87 -7.04 -4.66
C ALA A 116 -0.54 -7.64 -5.14
N MET A 117 -0.42 -7.97 -6.43
CA MET A 117 0.86 -8.41 -7.02
C MET A 117 1.91 -7.30 -6.97
N HIS A 118 1.55 -6.04 -7.25
CA HIS A 118 2.47 -4.91 -7.13
C HIS A 118 2.91 -4.67 -5.68
N GLN A 119 1.96 -4.70 -4.73
CA GLN A 119 2.26 -4.58 -3.31
C GLN A 119 3.24 -5.66 -2.86
N PHE A 120 3.00 -6.92 -3.23
CA PHE A 120 3.87 -8.03 -2.88
C PHE A 120 5.27 -7.94 -3.52
N ALA A 121 5.33 -7.58 -4.81
CA ALA A 121 6.59 -7.43 -5.54
C ALA A 121 7.46 -6.31 -4.95
N ILE A 122 6.88 -5.13 -4.72
CA ILE A 122 7.59 -3.99 -4.14
C ILE A 122 8.06 -4.30 -2.72
N TRP A 123 7.20 -4.88 -1.88
CA TRP A 123 7.58 -5.29 -0.53
C TRP A 123 8.77 -6.26 -0.57
N THR A 124 8.68 -7.30 -1.41
CA THR A 124 9.73 -8.31 -1.51
C THR A 124 11.06 -7.69 -1.97
N ALA A 125 11.02 -6.81 -2.97
CA ALA A 125 12.22 -6.13 -3.48
C ALA A 125 12.84 -5.16 -2.46
N LEU A 126 12.03 -4.41 -1.71
CA LEU A 126 12.54 -3.60 -0.59
C LEU A 126 13.22 -4.49 0.47
N SER A 127 12.63 -5.65 0.75
CA SER A 127 13.16 -6.58 1.75
C SER A 127 14.51 -7.20 1.34
N THR A 128 14.79 -7.35 0.04
CA THR A 128 16.11 -7.82 -0.43
C THR A 128 17.22 -6.80 -0.19
N GLU A 129 16.87 -5.51 -0.08
CA GLU A 129 17.78 -4.42 0.28
C GLU A 129 17.85 -4.17 1.81
N GLY A 130 17.23 -5.04 2.61
CA GLY A 130 17.17 -4.90 4.07
C GLY A 130 16.15 -3.85 4.55
N ILE A 131 15.31 -3.34 3.66
CA ILE A 131 14.28 -2.35 4.00
C ILE A 131 13.01 -3.08 4.49
N GLY A 132 12.61 -2.77 5.71
CA GLY A 132 11.38 -3.25 6.31
C GLY A 132 10.17 -2.48 5.81
N ALA A 133 9.02 -3.15 5.84
CA ALA A 133 7.73 -2.53 5.52
C ALA A 133 6.58 -3.19 6.27
N SER A 134 5.46 -2.47 6.33
CA SER A 134 4.16 -3.00 6.71
C SER A 134 3.09 -2.53 5.72
N LEU A 135 1.93 -3.20 5.68
CA LEU A 135 0.82 -2.83 4.79
C LEU A 135 -0.41 -2.46 5.62
N GLN A 136 -0.87 -1.23 5.45
CA GLN A 136 -1.98 -0.61 6.17
C GLN A 136 -3.15 -0.33 5.22
N HIS A 137 -4.34 -0.16 5.81
CA HIS A 137 -5.59 0.10 5.10
C HIS A 137 -6.43 1.13 5.88
N TYR A 138 -6.03 2.40 5.77
CA TYR A 138 -6.81 3.54 6.25
C TYR A 138 -7.78 4.09 5.19
N ASN A 139 -7.78 3.51 3.99
CA ASN A 139 -8.86 3.67 3.02
C ASN A 139 -10.15 2.96 3.52
N PRO A 140 -11.35 3.48 3.19
CA PRO A 140 -11.59 4.69 2.42
C PRO A 140 -11.56 5.99 3.26
N LEU A 141 -11.26 5.90 4.56
CA LEU A 141 -11.38 7.03 5.49
C LEU A 141 -10.53 8.24 5.05
N VAL A 142 -9.32 7.99 4.55
CA VAL A 142 -8.39 9.06 4.17
C VAL A 142 -8.51 9.48 2.69
N ASP A 143 -9.31 8.78 1.88
CA ASP A 143 -9.25 8.87 0.41
C ASP A 143 -9.46 10.30 -0.11
N VAL A 144 -10.49 11.00 0.39
CA VAL A 144 -10.81 12.36 -0.04
C VAL A 144 -9.70 13.34 0.34
N ALA A 145 -9.30 13.33 1.61
CA ALA A 145 -8.28 14.25 2.12
C ALA A 145 -6.90 14.00 1.46
N VAL A 146 -6.54 12.73 1.21
CA VAL A 146 -5.31 12.36 0.51
C VAL A 146 -5.36 12.80 -0.95
N ALA A 147 -6.48 12.59 -1.64
CA ALA A 147 -6.60 13.01 -3.02
C ALA A 147 -6.47 14.53 -3.18
N GLU A 148 -7.09 15.31 -2.29
CA GLU A 148 -6.96 16.77 -2.27
C GLU A 148 -5.55 17.22 -1.86
N ALA A 149 -4.94 16.58 -0.86
CA ALA A 149 -3.67 17.00 -0.31
C ALA A 149 -2.46 16.79 -1.24
N PHE A 150 -2.57 15.87 -2.20
CA PHE A 150 -1.50 15.46 -3.09
C PHE A 150 -1.89 15.53 -4.58
N ASP A 151 -2.99 16.22 -4.90
CA ASP A 151 -3.49 16.41 -6.28
C ASP A 151 -3.67 15.08 -7.06
N ILE A 152 -4.17 14.04 -6.37
CA ILE A 152 -4.37 12.71 -6.98
C ILE A 152 -5.66 12.72 -7.83
N PRO A 153 -5.64 12.14 -9.05
CA PRO A 153 -6.84 12.02 -9.87
C PRO A 153 -7.98 11.33 -9.14
N LYS A 154 -9.20 11.86 -9.29
CA LYS A 154 -10.41 11.31 -8.63
C LYS A 154 -10.78 9.90 -9.09
N THR A 155 -10.29 9.46 -10.24
CA THR A 155 -10.48 8.10 -10.74
C THR A 155 -9.58 7.11 -10.04
N TRP A 156 -8.55 7.56 -9.31
CA TRP A 156 -7.64 6.68 -8.58
C TRP A 156 -8.23 6.36 -7.22
N LYS A 157 -8.63 5.10 -7.06
CA LYS A 157 -9.16 4.57 -5.81
C LYS A 157 -8.04 4.01 -4.95
N LEU A 158 -7.92 4.47 -3.71
CA LEU A 158 -6.88 4.02 -2.80
C LEU A 158 -7.16 2.58 -2.33
N VAL A 159 -6.15 1.73 -2.44
CA VAL A 159 -6.23 0.28 -2.12
C VAL A 159 -5.47 -0.03 -0.84
N GLY A 160 -4.27 0.52 -0.65
CA GLY A 160 -3.43 0.23 0.51
C GLY A 160 -2.27 1.22 0.66
N GLN A 161 -1.66 1.23 1.85
CA GLN A 161 -0.57 2.16 2.19
C GLN A 161 0.57 1.39 2.87
N MET A 162 1.79 1.53 2.35
CA MET A 162 2.95 0.78 2.82
C MET A 162 4.01 1.73 3.37
N PRO A 163 4.00 2.02 4.68
CA PRO A 163 5.15 2.64 5.33
C PRO A 163 6.36 1.69 5.30
N PHE A 164 7.52 2.24 4.99
CA PHE A 164 8.78 1.49 4.84
C PHE A 164 9.96 2.26 5.46
N GLY A 165 10.98 1.54 5.90
CA GLY A 165 12.16 2.09 6.57
C GLY A 165 13.14 0.99 7.00
N ASN A 166 14.26 1.34 7.64
CA ASN A 166 15.16 0.32 8.19
C ASN A 166 14.48 -0.46 9.32
N VAL A 167 14.78 -1.75 9.43
CA VAL A 167 14.25 -2.62 10.48
C VAL A 167 14.92 -2.29 11.81
N ARG A 168 14.15 -1.76 12.78
CA ARG A 168 14.65 -1.52 14.14
C ARG A 168 14.47 -2.73 15.04
N GLU A 169 13.34 -3.42 14.88
CA GLU A 169 13.02 -4.65 15.62
C GLU A 169 12.54 -5.70 14.62
N GLU A 170 13.04 -6.93 14.77
CA GLU A 170 12.65 -8.03 13.89
C GLU A 170 11.15 -8.35 14.03
N ALA A 171 10.58 -8.88 12.96
CA ALA A 171 9.20 -9.35 12.99
C ALA A 171 9.05 -10.50 13.99
N GLY A 172 7.94 -10.51 14.73
CA GLY A 172 7.59 -11.64 15.59
C GLY A 172 7.35 -12.94 14.81
N GLU A 173 7.22 -14.03 15.56
CA GLU A 173 6.96 -15.35 14.96
C GLU A 173 5.70 -15.35 14.11
N LYS A 174 5.76 -16.08 12.99
CA LYS A 174 4.63 -16.31 12.09
C LYS A 174 4.17 -17.74 12.22
N GLU A 175 2.93 -17.93 12.64
CA GLU A 175 2.31 -19.24 12.66
C GLU A 175 1.89 -19.69 11.26
N PHE A 176 2.00 -20.99 10.99
CA PHE A 176 1.60 -21.59 9.73
C PHE A 176 0.61 -22.72 9.96
N ASN A 177 -0.56 -22.60 9.34
CA ASN A 177 -1.48 -23.71 9.19
C ASN A 177 -0.92 -24.76 8.24
N ASP A 178 -1.30 -26.02 8.48
CA ASP A 178 -0.91 -27.17 7.66
C ASP A 178 -1.13 -26.91 6.16
N VAL A 179 -0.05 -26.99 5.39
CA VAL A 179 -0.02 -26.73 3.95
C VAL A 179 -0.82 -27.77 3.18
N SER A 180 -0.93 -29.01 3.68
CA SER A 180 -1.66 -30.09 3.00
C SER A 180 -3.15 -29.76 2.77
N LYS A 181 -3.74 -28.89 3.62
CA LYS A 181 -5.13 -28.44 3.49
C LYS A 181 -5.34 -27.40 2.39
N ARG A 182 -4.27 -26.84 1.84
CA ARG A 182 -4.28 -25.75 0.85
C ARG A 182 -3.36 -25.98 -0.35
N PHE A 183 -2.75 -27.16 -0.46
CA PHE A 183 -1.88 -27.53 -1.57
C PHE A 183 -2.09 -29.01 -1.95
N LEU A 184 -2.51 -29.25 -3.19
CA LEU A 184 -2.78 -30.60 -3.71
C LEU A 184 -1.82 -30.90 -4.88
N ILE A 185 -1.19 -32.08 -4.84
CA ILE A 185 -0.39 -32.59 -5.94
C ILE A 185 -1.21 -33.65 -6.69
N ARG A 186 -1.29 -33.51 -8.01
CA ARG A 186 -1.84 -34.50 -8.95
C ARG A 186 -0.79 -34.68 -10.05
N LYS A 187 -0.38 -35.91 -10.30
CA LYS A 187 0.61 -36.28 -11.33
C LYS A 187 -0.10 -37.00 -12.47
#